data_AF-A0A7S1JWU5-F1
#
_entry.id   AF-A0A7S1JWU5-F1
#
_cell.length_a   1.000
_cell.length_b   1.000
_cell.length_c   1.000
_cell.angle_alpha   90.00
_cell.angle_beta   90.00
_cell.angle_gamma   90.00
#
_symmetry.space_group_name_H-M   'P 1'
#
loop_
_entity.id
_entity.type
_entity.pdbx_description
1 polymer ?
#
loop_
_entity_poly.entity_id
_entity_poly.type
_entity_poly.pdbx_seq_one_letter_code
_entity_poly.pdbx_strand_id
1 'polypeptide(L)'
;MMAFPSSPVMQCVALCIGLAHAFQPLSPPRPSHRQLYQLMSATTPRRHRPSSLSHEALQMSASHDSDDSRRAHFWRWLATPAAVGLLSLGGVPLPSEAAKNTALAQKIAPRIRQIATVLDELQADIYDEDWDILASYPQQLRAYVPIFTKYTDSAFPGKDPVDENTRFALRYEVGRLFGSVERLKRAVDKKDVRETEEAFAAMSVSFDRYLKAGDLYEVYDPIISTEKFFEGVEDSQLVYVPPLRDPPKIRDQVLLLRGPDKGKTGILLGVEGDEVAKVKRKGVVKLDTKVGSIRELKVVPYAFIAKRKGEQEPDESLAMKRGLLPGGRGLPGSKMRPFPLDPRA
;
A
#
# COMPACT_ATOMS: atom_id res chain seq x y z
N MET A 1 -43.98 8.53 -61.29
CA MET A 1 -45.31 9.07 -60.98
C MET A 1 -45.93 8.25 -59.86
N MET A 2 -45.99 8.78 -58.65
CA MET A 2 -47.20 8.94 -57.82
C MET A 2 -46.75 9.44 -56.43
N ALA A 3 -47.55 10.35 -55.90
CA ALA A 3 -47.17 11.39 -54.96
C ALA A 3 -47.65 11.11 -53.52
N PHE A 4 -46.99 11.77 -52.57
CA PHE A 4 -47.46 12.04 -51.20
C PHE A 4 -48.83 12.77 -51.20
N PRO A 5 -49.60 12.74 -50.09
CA PRO A 5 -49.45 13.81 -49.12
C PRO A 5 -49.59 13.44 -47.62
N SER A 6 -48.89 14.29 -46.86
CA SER A 6 -49.00 14.75 -45.47
C SER A 6 -50.35 14.71 -44.73
N SER A 7 -50.26 14.59 -43.39
CA SER A 7 -51.24 15.08 -42.41
C SER A 7 -50.56 15.65 -41.14
N PRO A 8 -51.24 16.51 -40.35
CA PRO A 8 -50.62 17.71 -39.78
C PRO A 8 -50.56 17.81 -38.24
N VAL A 9 -49.85 18.87 -37.84
CA VAL A 9 -49.78 19.65 -36.60
C VAL A 9 -51.14 19.93 -35.91
N MET A 10 -51.23 19.83 -34.57
CA MET A 10 -51.65 20.97 -33.71
C MET A 10 -51.63 20.71 -32.19
N GLN A 11 -51.33 21.81 -31.49
CA GLN A 11 -51.17 22.04 -30.06
C GLN A 11 -52.51 22.06 -29.31
N CYS A 12 -52.48 21.70 -28.01
CA CYS A 12 -53.38 22.27 -27.01
C CYS A 12 -52.58 22.68 -25.76
N VAL A 13 -52.49 24.00 -25.56
CA VAL A 13 -52.14 24.67 -24.31
C VAL A 13 -53.45 25.06 -23.64
N ALA A 14 -53.66 24.71 -22.37
CA ALA A 14 -54.63 25.41 -21.52
C ALA A 14 -54.29 25.27 -20.03
N LEU A 15 -53.75 26.39 -19.53
CA LEU A 15 -53.78 26.92 -18.16
C LEU A 15 -55.00 26.48 -17.32
N CYS A 16 -54.76 26.11 -16.05
CA CYS A 16 -55.70 26.37 -14.96
C CYS A 16 -54.90 26.77 -13.70
N ILE A 17 -55.04 28.05 -13.36
CA ILE A 17 -54.67 28.70 -12.10
C ILE A 17 -55.77 28.39 -11.09
N GLY A 18 -55.45 28.07 -9.83
CA GLY A 18 -56.48 28.07 -8.80
C GLY A 18 -56.11 27.51 -7.42
N LEU A 19 -55.85 28.46 -6.51
CA LEU A 19 -56.13 28.46 -5.07
C LEU A 19 -55.26 27.64 -4.08
N ALA A 20 -54.58 28.44 -3.27
CA ALA A 20 -54.02 28.14 -1.98
C ALA A 20 -55.07 27.75 -0.94
N HIS A 21 -54.75 26.76 -0.11
CA HIS A 21 -55.23 26.72 1.27
C HIS A 21 -54.08 26.33 2.20
N ALA A 22 -53.94 27.14 3.24
CA ALA A 22 -52.92 27.11 4.26
C ALA A 22 -52.99 25.84 5.12
N PHE A 23 -51.84 25.20 5.32
CA PHE A 23 -51.60 24.30 6.45
C PHE A 23 -50.17 24.54 6.96
N GLN A 24 -50.06 25.31 8.04
CA GLN A 24 -48.84 25.42 8.84
C GLN A 24 -48.94 24.44 10.01
N PRO A 25 -48.05 23.45 10.15
CA PRO A 25 -47.84 22.81 11.44
C PRO A 25 -46.87 23.64 12.28
N LEU A 26 -47.36 24.07 13.44
CA LEU A 26 -46.60 24.70 14.52
C LEU A 26 -45.39 23.82 14.90
N SER A 27 -44.19 24.34 14.68
CA SER A 27 -42.96 23.78 15.21
C SER A 27 -42.73 24.31 16.63
N PRO A 28 -42.40 23.48 17.63
CA PRO A 28 -42.06 23.97 18.96
C PRO A 28 -40.72 24.74 18.94
N PRO A 29 -40.55 25.74 19.83
CA PRO A 29 -39.37 26.59 19.84
C PRO A 29 -38.12 25.80 20.26
N ARG A 30 -37.04 25.96 19.48
CA ARG A 30 -35.70 25.50 19.86
C ARG A 30 -35.16 26.38 21.01
N PRO A 31 -34.62 25.81 22.08
CA PRO A 31 -33.95 26.58 23.11
C PRO A 31 -32.66 27.20 22.57
N SER A 32 -32.41 28.45 22.96
CA SER A 32 -31.26 29.24 22.55
C SER A 32 -29.96 28.71 23.14
N HIS A 33 -28.89 28.75 22.33
CA HIS A 33 -27.56 28.20 22.60
C HIS A 33 -26.73 29.04 23.58
N ARG A 34 -27.35 29.58 24.62
CA ARG A 34 -26.75 30.58 25.52
C ARG A 34 -27.12 30.38 26.98
N GLN A 35 -27.07 29.15 27.49
CA GLN A 35 -27.19 28.88 28.94
C GLN A 35 -26.71 27.48 29.37
N LEU A 36 -25.54 27.04 28.88
CA LEU A 36 -24.93 25.77 29.29
C LEU A 36 -23.41 25.86 29.55
N TYR A 37 -22.97 26.96 30.19
CA TYR A 37 -21.62 27.07 30.77
C TYR A 37 -21.64 28.02 31.98
N GLN A 38 -22.42 27.69 33.01
CA GLN A 38 -22.27 28.27 34.35
C GLN A 38 -22.65 27.21 35.38
N LEU A 39 -21.68 26.37 35.75
CA LEU A 39 -21.53 25.72 37.06
C LEU A 39 -20.45 24.64 36.94
N MET A 40 -19.18 25.04 36.89
CA MET A 40 -18.01 24.28 37.34
C MET A 40 -16.79 25.22 37.33
N SER A 41 -16.74 26.11 38.32
CA SER A 41 -15.55 26.89 38.63
C SER A 41 -15.28 26.78 40.14
N ALA A 42 -14.37 25.88 40.50
CA ALA A 42 -13.69 25.91 41.79
C ALA A 42 -12.19 25.65 41.57
N THR A 43 -11.43 26.74 41.75
CA THR A 43 -10.09 26.81 42.35
C THR A 43 -8.91 26.08 41.68
N THR A 44 -8.06 26.80 40.95
CA THR A 44 -6.58 26.85 41.16
C THR A 44 -5.92 27.93 40.28
N PRO A 45 -4.72 28.44 40.65
CA PRO A 45 -4.31 29.80 40.32
C PRO A 45 -3.49 29.96 39.02
N ARG A 46 -3.80 31.09 38.39
CA ARG A 46 -3.05 31.92 37.43
C ARG A 46 -1.52 31.81 37.52
N ARG A 47 -0.87 31.43 36.42
CA ARG A 47 0.50 31.86 36.07
C ARG A 47 0.49 32.63 34.74
N HIS A 48 1.28 33.68 34.71
CA HIS A 48 1.39 34.68 33.66
C HIS A 48 2.33 34.25 32.50
N ARG A 49 2.01 34.79 31.30
CA ARG A 49 2.87 35.16 30.14
C ARG A 49 3.35 34.06 29.16
N PRO A 50 3.73 34.41 27.90
CA PRO A 50 3.00 35.28 26.95
C PRO A 50 3.07 34.80 25.47
N SER A 51 2.18 35.39 24.66
CA SER A 51 2.35 35.85 23.25
C SER A 51 3.03 34.99 22.18
N SER A 52 2.20 34.66 21.17
CA SER A 52 2.42 34.74 19.71
C SER A 52 3.60 33.97 19.10
N LEU A 53 3.26 32.85 18.44
CA LEU A 53 3.98 32.36 17.28
C LEU A 53 2.98 32.12 16.14
N SER A 54 3.29 32.78 15.02
CA SER A 54 2.57 32.84 13.76
C SER A 54 2.45 31.47 13.09
N HIS A 55 1.24 31.19 12.60
CA HIS A 55 0.96 30.14 11.62
C HIS A 55 1.49 30.59 10.25
N GLU A 56 2.65 30.09 9.84
CA GLU A 56 3.01 29.99 8.42
C GLU A 56 2.84 28.54 7.98
N ALA A 57 1.72 28.32 7.29
CA ALA A 57 1.42 27.14 6.54
C ALA A 57 2.25 27.15 5.25
N LEU A 58 3.16 26.18 5.09
CA LEU A 58 3.77 25.89 3.80
C LEU A 58 3.13 24.63 3.24
N GLN A 59 2.27 24.87 2.24
CA GLN A 59 1.69 23.89 1.34
C GLN A 59 2.81 23.15 0.62
N MET A 60 2.96 21.84 0.87
CA MET A 60 3.64 20.96 -0.07
C MET A 60 2.56 20.26 -0.90
N SER A 61 2.37 20.78 -2.11
CA SER A 61 1.63 20.14 -3.18
C SER A 61 2.24 18.79 -3.51
N ALA A 62 1.44 17.73 -3.40
CA ALA A 62 1.76 16.41 -3.93
C ALA A 62 1.78 16.47 -5.46
N SER A 63 2.96 16.72 -6.04
CA SER A 63 3.22 16.46 -7.45
C SER A 63 3.37 14.95 -7.63
N HIS A 64 2.52 14.40 -8.49
CA HIS A 64 2.62 13.05 -9.00
C HIS A 64 3.70 13.05 -10.07
N ASP A 65 4.96 13.05 -9.63
CA ASP A 65 6.12 13.09 -10.52
C ASP A 65 6.58 11.67 -10.85
N SER A 66 6.73 11.41 -12.14
CA SER A 66 7.05 10.12 -12.76
C SER A 66 8.42 9.58 -12.31
N ASP A 67 8.41 8.32 -11.89
CA ASP A 67 9.51 7.53 -11.33
C ASP A 67 10.60 7.12 -12.35
N ASP A 68 10.62 7.73 -13.55
CA ASP A 68 11.42 7.25 -14.69
C ASP A 68 12.86 7.81 -14.74
N SER A 69 13.14 8.98 -14.15
CA SER A 69 14.45 9.63 -14.31
C SER A 69 15.57 9.13 -13.39
N ARG A 70 15.27 8.25 -12.41
CA ARG A 70 16.28 7.75 -11.44
C ARG A 70 16.98 6.46 -11.88
N ARG A 71 16.53 5.82 -12.96
CA ARG A 71 17.04 4.52 -13.44
C ARG A 71 18.37 4.58 -14.20
N ALA A 72 18.88 5.76 -14.55
CA ALA A 72 20.02 5.92 -15.45
C ALA A 72 21.41 5.96 -14.78
N HIS A 73 21.51 6.10 -13.45
CA HIS A 73 22.81 6.37 -12.79
C HIS A 73 23.59 5.12 -12.31
N PHE A 74 23.01 3.92 -12.31
CA PHE A 74 23.66 2.73 -11.74
C PHE A 74 24.55 1.95 -12.72
N TRP A 75 24.38 2.10 -14.04
CA TRP A 75 25.17 1.34 -15.03
C TRP A 75 26.64 1.78 -15.19
N ARG A 76 27.14 2.75 -14.41
CA ARG A 76 28.50 3.29 -14.58
C ARG A 76 29.61 2.53 -13.86
N TRP A 77 29.33 1.39 -13.21
CA TRP A 77 30.32 0.67 -12.37
C TRP A 77 30.72 -0.75 -12.84
N LEU A 78 30.32 -1.17 -14.06
CA LEU A 78 30.67 -2.50 -14.62
C LEU A 78 31.70 -2.46 -15.76
N ALA A 79 32.53 -1.42 -15.84
CA ALA A 79 33.67 -1.39 -16.77
C ALA A 79 34.97 -1.79 -16.05
N THR A 80 35.18 -3.09 -15.86
CA THR A 80 36.48 -3.66 -15.43
C THR A 80 37.37 -3.86 -16.66
N PRO A 81 38.49 -3.12 -16.83
CA PRO A 81 39.53 -3.53 -17.75
C PRO A 81 40.31 -4.69 -17.12
N ALA A 82 40.29 -5.83 -17.80
CA ALA A 82 41.20 -6.94 -17.51
C ALA A 82 42.62 -6.51 -17.88
N ALA A 83 43.48 -6.29 -16.89
CA ALA A 83 44.91 -6.07 -17.09
C ALA A 83 45.75 -7.04 -16.26
N VAL A 84 46.68 -7.66 -16.97
CA VAL A 84 47.59 -8.74 -16.63
C VAL A 84 48.59 -8.37 -15.52
N GLY A 85 48.64 -9.22 -14.49
CA GLY A 85 49.83 -9.75 -13.83
C GLY A 85 51.01 -8.83 -13.46
N LEU A 86 51.13 -8.52 -12.16
CA LEU A 86 52.44 -8.44 -11.48
C LEU A 86 52.29 -8.88 -10.02
N LEU A 87 52.97 -9.99 -9.69
CA LEU A 87 53.03 -10.58 -8.34
C LEU A 87 53.82 -9.66 -7.40
N SER A 88 53.13 -8.66 -6.84
CA SER A 88 53.59 -7.94 -5.67
C SER A 88 53.09 -8.69 -4.43
N LEU A 89 54.02 -9.19 -3.60
CA LEU A 89 53.77 -9.70 -2.25
C LEU A 89 53.41 -8.54 -1.27
N GLY A 90 52.60 -7.58 -1.75
CA GLY A 90 52.16 -6.40 -1.03
C GLY A 90 50.89 -6.69 -0.24
N GLY A 91 50.87 -6.27 1.02
CA GLY A 91 49.82 -6.56 1.99
C GLY A 91 48.40 -6.34 1.45
N VAL A 92 47.49 -7.25 1.85
CA VAL A 92 46.07 -7.21 1.48
C VAL A 92 45.54 -5.81 1.82
N PRO A 93 45.14 -4.99 0.82
CA PRO A 93 44.62 -3.66 1.09
C PRO A 93 43.37 -3.81 1.96
N LEU A 94 43.33 -3.09 3.08
CA LEU A 94 42.16 -3.08 3.96
C LEU A 94 40.95 -2.60 3.15
N PRO A 95 39.79 -3.29 3.24
CA PRO A 95 38.60 -2.89 2.52
C PRO A 95 38.20 -1.47 2.95
N SER A 96 37.88 -0.63 1.96
CA SER A 96 37.36 0.72 2.21
C SER A 96 36.09 0.66 3.06
N GLU A 97 35.81 1.70 3.83
CA GLU A 97 34.56 1.80 4.61
C GLU A 97 33.32 1.61 3.73
N ALA A 98 33.36 2.10 2.48
CA ALA A 98 32.30 1.87 1.50
C ALA A 98 32.08 0.38 1.19
N ALA A 99 33.15 -0.40 1.04
CA ALA A 99 33.05 -1.84 0.80
C ALA A 99 32.48 -2.59 2.02
N LYS A 100 32.87 -2.18 3.24
CA LYS A 100 32.31 -2.75 4.49
C LYS A 100 30.82 -2.46 4.62
N ASN A 101 30.40 -1.23 4.35
CA ASN A 101 29.00 -0.80 4.40
C ASN A 101 28.14 -1.52 3.36
N THR A 102 28.66 -1.68 2.14
CA THR A 102 28.00 -2.45 1.07
C THR A 102 27.81 -3.92 1.46
N ALA A 103 28.86 -4.56 1.98
CA ALA A 103 28.77 -5.95 2.45
C ALA A 103 27.78 -6.10 3.63
N LEU A 104 27.72 -5.11 4.52
CA LEU A 104 26.76 -5.09 5.62
C LEU A 104 25.32 -4.95 5.11
N ALA A 105 25.07 -4.05 4.16
CA ALA A 105 23.75 -3.89 3.54
C ALA A 105 23.29 -5.19 2.86
N GLN A 106 24.17 -5.84 2.08
CA GLN A 106 23.89 -7.13 1.46
C GLN A 106 23.57 -8.24 2.48
N LYS A 107 24.23 -8.24 3.64
CA LYS A 107 23.93 -9.19 4.73
C LYS A 107 22.57 -8.93 5.40
N ILE A 108 22.13 -7.67 5.43
CA ILE A 108 20.86 -7.27 6.06
C ILE A 108 19.67 -7.45 5.11
N ALA A 109 19.86 -7.23 3.81
CA ALA A 109 18.80 -7.28 2.80
C ALA A 109 17.90 -8.53 2.88
N PRO A 110 18.41 -9.77 2.99
CA PRO A 110 17.57 -10.95 3.13
C PRO A 110 16.66 -10.94 4.36
N ARG A 111 17.11 -10.32 5.47
CA ARG A 111 16.30 -10.20 6.70
C ARG A 111 15.15 -9.22 6.53
N ILE A 112 15.35 -8.15 5.75
CA ILE A 112 14.26 -7.24 5.40
C ILE A 112 13.27 -7.95 4.48
N ARG A 113 13.76 -8.69 3.48
CA ARG A 113 12.90 -9.48 2.59
C ARG A 113 12.06 -10.53 3.33
N GLN A 114 12.59 -11.14 4.38
CA GLN A 114 11.87 -12.10 5.22
C GLN A 114 10.60 -11.50 5.86
N ILE A 115 10.52 -10.17 6.02
CA ILE A 115 9.30 -9.50 6.50
C ILE A 115 8.12 -9.76 5.55
N ALA A 116 8.36 -9.97 4.25
CA ALA A 116 7.31 -10.34 3.30
C ALA A 116 6.58 -11.62 3.73
N THR A 117 7.30 -12.63 4.21
CA THR A 117 6.72 -13.87 4.71
C THR A 117 5.85 -13.62 5.95
N VAL A 118 6.31 -12.75 6.87
CA VAL A 118 5.52 -12.36 8.06
C VAL A 118 4.24 -11.62 7.64
N LEU A 119 4.30 -10.78 6.61
CA LEU A 119 3.12 -10.10 6.08
C LEU A 119 2.15 -11.07 5.38
N ASP A 120 2.66 -12.11 4.73
CA ASP A 120 1.83 -13.16 4.11
C ASP A 120 1.10 -14.00 5.16
N GLU A 121 1.79 -14.37 6.25
CA GLU A 121 1.18 -15.05 7.41
C GLU A 121 0.14 -14.17 8.10
N LEU A 122 0.48 -12.90 8.35
CA LEU A 122 -0.46 -11.92 8.90
C LEU A 122 -1.71 -11.77 8.04
N GLN A 123 -1.56 -11.70 6.71
CA GLN A 123 -2.70 -11.63 5.80
C GLN A 123 -3.64 -12.83 5.97
N ALA A 124 -3.07 -14.04 6.04
CA ALA A 124 -3.85 -15.26 6.24
C ALA A 124 -4.60 -15.24 7.57
N ASP A 125 -3.95 -14.81 8.65
CA ASP A 125 -4.55 -14.72 9.99
C ASP A 125 -5.62 -13.63 10.08
N ILE A 126 -5.48 -12.52 9.33
CA ILE A 126 -6.54 -11.50 9.20
C ILE A 126 -7.76 -12.11 8.50
N TYR A 127 -7.56 -12.94 7.47
CA TYR A 127 -8.66 -13.55 6.73
C TYR A 127 -9.37 -14.64 7.53
N ASP A 128 -8.64 -15.35 8.38
CA ASP A 128 -9.17 -16.34 9.32
C ASP A 128 -9.73 -15.68 10.61
N GLU A 129 -9.53 -14.36 10.79
CA GLU A 129 -9.96 -13.58 11.96
C GLU A 129 -9.42 -14.14 13.30
N ASP A 130 -8.17 -14.62 13.31
CA ASP A 130 -7.53 -15.19 14.50
C ASP A 130 -6.97 -14.09 15.41
N TRP A 131 -7.86 -13.42 16.15
CA TRP A 131 -7.52 -12.26 16.98
C TRP A 131 -6.42 -12.51 18.02
N ASP A 132 -6.32 -13.73 18.54
CA ASP A 132 -5.33 -14.08 19.55
C ASP A 132 -3.92 -14.09 18.96
N ILE A 133 -3.76 -14.63 17.74
CA ILE A 133 -2.50 -14.57 17.01
C ILE A 133 -2.24 -13.14 16.51
N LEU A 134 -3.26 -12.46 15.99
CA LEU A 134 -3.17 -11.09 15.46
C LEU A 134 -2.60 -10.11 16.50
N ALA A 135 -2.94 -10.28 17.78
CA ALA A 135 -2.44 -9.44 18.87
C ALA A 135 -0.91 -9.49 19.06
N SER A 136 -0.25 -10.55 18.57
CA SER A 136 1.20 -10.72 18.71
C SER A 136 2.02 -9.99 17.61
N TYR A 137 1.46 -9.85 16.41
CA TYR A 137 2.17 -9.31 15.24
C TYR A 137 2.74 -7.90 15.44
N PRO A 138 2.04 -6.94 16.08
CA PRO A 138 2.59 -5.60 16.27
C PRO A 138 3.94 -5.60 17.01
N GLN A 139 4.10 -6.46 18.02
CA GLN A 139 5.38 -6.59 18.73
C GLN A 139 6.44 -7.25 17.86
N GLN A 140 6.09 -8.30 17.12
CA GLN A 140 7.01 -8.99 16.20
C GLN A 140 7.52 -8.03 15.12
N LEU A 141 6.63 -7.25 14.50
CA LEU A 141 6.98 -6.31 13.44
C LEU A 141 7.88 -5.18 13.97
N ARG A 142 7.59 -4.63 15.17
CA ARG A 142 8.44 -3.59 15.78
C ARG A 142 9.88 -4.04 16.04
N ALA A 143 10.13 -5.34 16.21
CA ALA A 143 11.49 -5.87 16.37
C ALA A 143 12.37 -5.65 15.11
N TYR A 144 11.77 -5.36 13.95
CA TYR A 144 12.50 -5.07 12.71
C TYR A 144 12.94 -3.59 12.58
N VAL A 145 12.49 -2.67 13.44
CA VAL A 145 12.87 -1.24 13.36
C VAL A 145 14.39 -1.04 13.27
N PRO A 146 15.23 -1.65 14.15
CA PRO A 146 16.68 -1.46 14.08
C PRO A 146 17.29 -1.99 12.79
N ILE A 147 16.68 -3.02 12.19
CA ILE A 147 17.15 -3.64 10.94
C ILE A 147 16.97 -2.67 9.77
N PHE A 148 15.81 -1.99 9.70
CA PHE A 148 15.56 -0.94 8.71
C PHE A 148 16.53 0.22 8.84
N THR A 149 16.73 0.75 10.05
CA THR A 149 17.66 1.85 10.30
C THR A 149 19.08 1.47 9.88
N LYS A 150 19.55 0.30 10.32
CA LYS A 150 20.90 -0.18 10.00
C LYS A 150 21.10 -0.40 8.51
N TYR A 151 20.11 -0.93 7.80
CA TYR A 151 20.18 -1.08 6.35
C TYR A 151 20.27 0.28 5.66
N THR A 152 19.36 1.20 5.97
CA THR A 152 19.32 2.53 5.34
C THR A 152 20.63 3.30 5.54
N ASP A 153 21.22 3.23 6.72
CA ASP A 153 22.49 3.92 7.02
C ASP A 153 23.69 3.24 6.35
N SER A 154 23.65 1.91 6.18
CA SER A 154 24.74 1.15 5.54
C SER A 154 24.67 1.19 4.02
N ALA A 155 23.48 1.15 3.43
CA ALA A 155 23.28 1.16 1.98
C ALA A 155 23.60 2.53 1.37
N PHE A 156 23.36 3.60 2.12
CA PHE A 156 23.58 4.98 1.68
C PHE A 156 24.41 5.72 2.73
N PRO A 157 25.73 5.48 2.83
CA PRO A 157 26.59 6.10 3.84
C PRO A 157 27.07 7.51 3.45
N GLY A 158 26.83 7.94 2.20
CA GLY A 158 27.33 9.19 1.64
C GLY A 158 26.70 10.44 2.25
N LYS A 159 27.42 11.56 2.15
CA LYS A 159 26.91 12.90 2.52
C LYS A 159 26.46 13.70 1.30
N ASP A 160 26.50 13.10 0.12
CA ASP A 160 25.97 13.75 -1.07
C ASP A 160 24.44 13.86 -0.99
N PRO A 161 23.85 14.84 -1.69
CA PRO A 161 22.41 15.08 -1.64
C PRO A 161 21.56 13.89 -2.11
N VAL A 162 22.10 12.98 -2.95
CA VAL A 162 21.33 11.84 -3.46
C VAL A 162 21.16 10.78 -2.36
N ASP A 163 22.25 10.43 -1.68
CA ASP A 163 22.22 9.52 -0.53
C ASP A 163 21.34 10.08 0.60
N GLU A 164 21.46 11.38 0.90
CA GLU A 164 20.65 12.02 1.94
C GLU A 164 19.15 11.97 1.64
N ASN A 165 18.76 12.36 0.42
CA ASN A 165 17.36 12.30 -0.02
C ASN A 165 16.82 10.86 -0.04
N THR A 166 17.65 9.89 -0.41
CA THR A 166 17.26 8.47 -0.43
C THR A 166 17.05 7.94 0.99
N ARG A 167 17.93 8.26 1.94
CA ARG A 167 17.73 7.94 3.36
C ARG A 167 16.45 8.57 3.91
N PHE A 168 16.17 9.83 3.55
CA PHE A 168 14.95 10.50 3.98
C PHE A 168 13.69 9.79 3.46
N ALA A 169 13.65 9.47 2.17
CA ALA A 169 12.54 8.73 1.56
C ALA A 169 12.33 7.34 2.20
N LEU A 170 13.43 6.60 2.43
CA LEU A 170 13.37 5.30 3.09
C LEU A 170 12.84 5.40 4.53
N ARG A 171 13.33 6.36 5.32
CA ARG A 171 12.86 6.60 6.69
C ARG A 171 11.41 7.06 6.72
N TYR A 172 10.96 7.81 5.73
CA TYR A 172 9.56 8.20 5.59
C TYR A 172 8.66 6.96 5.41
N GLU A 173 9.02 6.04 4.51
CA GLU A 173 8.24 4.80 4.32
C GLU A 173 8.31 3.88 5.55
N VAL A 174 9.45 3.79 6.24
CA VAL A 174 9.55 3.10 7.54
C VAL A 174 8.60 3.72 8.57
N GLY A 175 8.55 5.04 8.66
CA GLY A 175 7.63 5.75 9.56
C GLY A 175 6.16 5.44 9.25
N ARG A 176 5.79 5.39 7.97
CA ARG A 176 4.44 5.02 7.53
C ARG A 176 4.10 3.55 7.80
N LEU A 177 5.06 2.66 7.57
CA LEU A 177 4.94 1.23 7.88
C LEU A 177 4.59 1.04 9.35
N PHE A 178 5.39 1.60 10.26
CA PHE A 178 5.19 1.44 11.69
C PHE A 178 4.01 2.26 12.23
N GLY A 179 3.67 3.39 11.61
CA GLY A 179 2.40 4.08 11.87
C GLY A 179 1.19 3.18 11.57
N SER A 180 1.28 2.37 10.52
CA SER A 180 0.24 1.38 10.17
C SER A 180 0.24 0.18 11.12
N VAL A 181 1.40 -0.23 11.65
CA VAL A 181 1.48 -1.24 12.72
C VAL A 181 0.76 -0.77 14.00
N GLU A 182 0.89 0.51 14.38
CA GLU A 182 0.13 1.06 15.51
C GLU A 182 -1.37 1.06 15.26
N ARG A 183 -1.79 1.37 14.02
CA ARG A 183 -3.20 1.32 13.62
C ARG A 183 -3.73 -0.12 13.67
N LEU A 184 -2.97 -1.09 13.15
CA LEU A 184 -3.28 -2.51 13.21
C LEU A 184 -3.50 -2.95 14.66
N LYS A 185 -2.59 -2.60 15.57
CA LYS A 185 -2.74 -2.91 17.00
C LYS A 185 -4.08 -2.43 17.56
N ARG A 186 -4.43 -1.16 17.32
CA ARG A 186 -5.70 -0.59 17.80
C ARG A 186 -6.92 -1.27 17.17
N ALA A 187 -6.84 -1.63 15.90
CA ALA A 187 -7.91 -2.32 15.19
C ALA A 187 -8.13 -3.74 15.74
N VAL A 188 -7.04 -4.46 16.00
CA VAL A 188 -7.05 -5.80 16.62
C VAL A 188 -7.61 -5.75 18.05
N ASP A 189 -7.21 -4.76 18.85
CA ASP A 189 -7.75 -4.57 20.21
C ASP A 189 -9.29 -4.37 20.20
N LYS A 190 -9.82 -3.75 19.15
CA LYS A 190 -11.26 -3.56 18.94
C LYS A 190 -11.95 -4.72 18.21
N LYS A 191 -11.18 -5.66 17.66
CA LYS A 191 -11.64 -6.70 16.73
C LYS A 191 -12.39 -6.12 15.51
N ASP A 192 -11.93 -4.98 14.99
CA ASP A 192 -12.50 -4.35 13.80
C ASP A 192 -11.83 -4.91 12.53
N VAL A 193 -12.52 -5.81 11.83
CA VAL A 193 -12.03 -6.46 10.60
C VAL A 193 -11.66 -5.44 9.53
N ARG A 194 -12.51 -4.42 9.32
CA ARG A 194 -12.30 -3.44 8.26
C ARG A 194 -11.10 -2.55 8.57
N GLU A 195 -11.01 -2.04 9.81
CA GLU A 195 -9.85 -1.21 10.22
C GLU A 195 -8.54 -2.03 10.18
N THR A 196 -8.61 -3.34 10.47
CA THR A 196 -7.48 -4.27 10.38
C THR A 196 -7.01 -4.46 8.94
N GLU A 197 -7.93 -4.70 8.00
CA GLU A 197 -7.63 -4.83 6.57
C GLU A 197 -7.04 -3.54 5.98
N GLU A 198 -7.62 -2.38 6.32
CA GLU A 198 -7.09 -1.08 5.88
C GLU A 198 -5.69 -0.81 6.42
N ALA A 199 -5.45 -1.11 7.71
CA ALA A 199 -4.14 -0.97 8.31
C ALA A 199 -3.11 -1.90 7.64
N PHE A 200 -3.49 -3.15 7.36
CA PHE A 200 -2.65 -4.12 6.66
C PHE A 200 -2.33 -3.68 5.23
N ALA A 201 -3.30 -3.17 4.48
CA ALA A 201 -3.08 -2.67 3.12
C ALA A 201 -2.09 -1.49 3.13
N ALA A 202 -2.29 -0.51 4.02
CA ALA A 202 -1.40 0.64 4.15
C ALA A 202 0.03 0.24 4.54
N MET A 203 0.15 -0.70 5.48
CA MET A 203 1.42 -1.27 5.91
C MET A 203 2.15 -1.95 4.74
N SER A 204 1.44 -2.81 4.00
CA SER A 204 2.01 -3.55 2.88
C SER A 204 2.48 -2.64 1.74
N VAL A 205 1.73 -1.56 1.46
CA VAL A 205 2.13 -0.56 0.46
C VAL A 205 3.42 0.16 0.86
N SER A 206 3.54 0.57 2.13
CA SER A 206 4.76 1.23 2.59
C SER A 206 5.96 0.28 2.60
N PHE A 207 5.76 -1.00 2.92
CA PHE A 207 6.81 -2.01 2.80
C PHE A 207 7.26 -2.19 1.34
N ASP A 208 6.33 -2.34 0.40
CA ASP A 208 6.65 -2.46 -1.03
C ASP A 208 7.42 -1.25 -1.57
N ARG A 209 6.99 -0.03 -1.21
CA ARG A 209 7.71 1.21 -1.56
C ARG A 209 9.11 1.25 -0.97
N TYR A 210 9.29 0.81 0.27
CA TYR A 210 10.61 0.70 0.89
C TYR A 210 11.50 -0.27 0.11
N LEU A 211 10.98 -1.44 -0.27
CA LEU A 211 11.73 -2.42 -1.05
C LEU A 211 12.18 -1.85 -2.41
N LYS A 212 11.29 -1.12 -3.10
CA LYS A 212 11.59 -0.47 -4.38
C LYS A 212 12.65 0.62 -4.23
N ALA A 213 12.45 1.53 -3.28
CA ALA A 213 13.39 2.63 -3.03
C ALA A 213 14.75 2.16 -2.50
N GLY A 214 14.79 1.02 -1.81
CA GLY A 214 15.99 0.43 -1.23
C GLY A 214 16.71 -0.57 -2.14
N ASP A 215 16.25 -0.76 -3.38
CA ASP A 215 16.77 -1.75 -4.34
C ASP A 215 16.83 -3.17 -3.76
N LEU A 216 15.78 -3.58 -3.06
CA LEU A 216 15.73 -4.86 -2.35
C LEU A 216 15.07 -5.99 -3.15
N TYR A 217 14.49 -5.69 -4.31
CA TYR A 217 13.98 -6.70 -5.24
C TYR A 217 15.13 -7.48 -5.86
N GLU A 218 15.07 -8.82 -5.82
CA GLU A 218 16.16 -9.68 -6.32
C GLU A 218 16.33 -9.62 -7.84
N VAL A 219 15.21 -9.45 -8.54
CA VAL A 219 15.12 -9.46 -9.99
C VAL A 219 14.24 -8.29 -10.39
N TYR A 220 14.64 -7.54 -11.40
CA TYR A 220 13.76 -6.57 -12.02
C TYR A 220 12.87 -7.27 -13.04
N ASP A 221 11.56 -7.01 -13.02
CA ASP A 221 10.71 -7.38 -14.16
C ASP A 221 11.14 -6.52 -15.37
N PRO A 222 11.72 -7.10 -16.43
CA PRO A 222 12.11 -6.34 -17.61
C PRO A 222 10.89 -5.79 -18.35
N ILE A 223 9.70 -6.36 -18.12
CA ILE A 223 8.46 -5.94 -18.74
C ILE A 223 7.86 -4.79 -17.92
N ILE A 224 8.15 -3.57 -18.35
CA ILE A 224 7.62 -2.35 -17.72
C ILE A 224 6.11 -2.21 -17.90
N SER A 225 5.57 -2.70 -19.02
CA SER A 225 4.15 -2.65 -19.33
C SER A 225 3.70 -3.90 -20.08
N THR A 226 2.69 -4.57 -19.56
CA THR A 226 1.99 -5.67 -20.23
C THR A 226 0.91 -5.17 -21.17
N GLU A 227 0.54 -3.90 -21.12
CA GLU A 227 -0.52 -3.31 -21.95
C GLU A 227 -0.29 -3.54 -23.45
N LYS A 228 0.98 -3.47 -23.88
CA LYS A 228 1.38 -3.74 -25.27
C LYS A 228 1.04 -5.14 -25.77
N PHE A 229 0.99 -6.13 -24.87
CA PHE A 229 0.60 -7.50 -25.24
C PHE A 229 -0.92 -7.66 -25.39
N PHE A 230 -1.69 -6.68 -24.95
CA PHE A 230 -3.15 -6.63 -25.07
C PHE A 230 -3.60 -5.62 -26.13
N GLU A 231 -2.69 -5.09 -26.96
CA GLU A 231 -3.06 -4.28 -28.11
C GLU A 231 -3.88 -5.13 -29.09
N GLY A 232 -5.10 -4.67 -29.42
CA GLY A 232 -6.04 -5.39 -30.28
C GLY A 232 -6.85 -6.50 -29.59
N VAL A 233 -6.58 -6.80 -28.31
CA VAL A 233 -7.39 -7.73 -27.50
C VAL A 233 -8.55 -6.95 -26.89
N GLU A 234 -9.78 -7.26 -27.29
CA GLU A 234 -10.96 -6.64 -26.70
C GLU A 234 -11.13 -7.05 -25.24
N ASP A 235 -11.59 -6.12 -24.39
CA ASP A 235 -11.88 -6.42 -22.98
C ASP A 235 -12.96 -7.52 -22.84
N SER A 236 -13.77 -7.78 -23.86
CA SER A 236 -14.75 -8.87 -23.93
C SER A 236 -14.11 -10.26 -23.89
N GLN A 237 -12.86 -10.37 -24.33
CA GLN A 237 -12.09 -11.62 -24.36
C GLN A 237 -11.46 -11.96 -22.99
N LEU A 238 -11.44 -11.00 -22.06
CA LEU A 238 -10.95 -11.19 -20.71
C LEU A 238 -12.04 -11.78 -19.80
N VAL A 239 -11.67 -12.76 -18.98
CA VAL A 239 -12.61 -13.53 -18.15
C VAL A 239 -12.81 -12.84 -16.78
N TYR A 240 -13.74 -11.90 -16.71
CA TYR A 240 -14.04 -11.15 -15.47
C TYR A 240 -15.55 -10.85 -15.28
N VAL A 241 -15.90 -10.39 -14.08
CA VAL A 241 -17.23 -9.84 -13.76
C VAL A 241 -17.19 -8.32 -13.94
N PRO A 242 -18.07 -7.73 -14.79
CA PRO A 242 -18.10 -6.29 -14.98
C PRO A 242 -18.19 -5.52 -13.64
N PRO A 243 -17.29 -4.55 -13.38
CA PRO A 243 -17.26 -3.84 -12.09
C PRO A 243 -18.56 -3.11 -11.72
N LEU A 244 -19.35 -2.71 -12.73
CA LEU A 244 -20.67 -2.10 -12.54
C LEU A 244 -21.71 -3.09 -11.99
N ARG A 245 -21.55 -4.38 -12.31
CA ARG A 245 -22.45 -5.45 -11.88
C ARG A 245 -22.08 -5.99 -10.51
N ASP A 246 -20.79 -6.27 -10.30
CA ASP A 246 -20.25 -6.77 -9.03
C ASP A 246 -18.89 -6.11 -8.78
N PRO A 247 -18.83 -5.01 -7.99
CA PRO A 247 -17.58 -4.33 -7.72
C PRO A 247 -16.66 -5.20 -6.84
N PRO A 248 -15.34 -5.21 -7.11
CA PRO A 248 -14.41 -6.07 -6.38
C PRO A 248 -14.30 -5.65 -4.91
N LYS A 249 -14.41 -6.62 -4.00
CA LYS A 249 -14.29 -6.39 -2.55
C LYS A 249 -12.90 -6.79 -2.07
N ILE A 250 -12.54 -6.34 -0.87
CA ILE A 250 -11.31 -6.81 -0.21
C ILE A 250 -11.38 -8.35 -0.14
N ARG A 251 -10.23 -9.02 -0.31
CA ARG A 251 -10.08 -10.48 -0.43
C ARG A 251 -10.50 -11.08 -1.78
N ASP A 252 -11.19 -10.35 -2.64
CA ASP A 252 -11.53 -10.86 -3.97
C ASP A 252 -10.27 -11.01 -4.84
N GLN A 253 -10.28 -12.07 -5.64
CA GLN A 253 -9.39 -12.22 -6.78
C GLN A 253 -9.77 -11.24 -7.88
N VAL A 254 -8.78 -10.51 -8.37
CA VAL A 254 -8.98 -9.41 -9.31
C VAL A 254 -8.10 -9.54 -10.53
N LEU A 255 -8.57 -8.93 -11.61
CA LEU A 255 -7.88 -8.72 -12.87
C LEU A 255 -7.74 -7.22 -13.11
N LEU A 256 -6.54 -6.80 -13.50
CA LEU A 256 -6.28 -5.43 -13.90
C LEU A 256 -6.70 -5.23 -15.37
N LEU A 257 -7.70 -4.39 -15.60
CA LEU A 257 -8.29 -4.15 -16.92
C LEU A 257 -7.52 -3.12 -17.75
N ARG A 258 -6.74 -2.24 -17.11
CA ARG A 258 -6.08 -1.08 -17.75
C ARG A 258 -4.76 -0.72 -17.09
N GLY A 259 -3.96 0.07 -17.81
CA GLY A 259 -2.68 0.59 -17.35
C GLY A 259 -1.52 -0.39 -17.59
N PRO A 260 -0.33 -0.08 -17.06
CA PRO A 260 0.90 -0.83 -17.37
C PRO A 260 0.84 -2.29 -16.95
N ASP A 261 -0.03 -2.64 -16.00
CA ASP A 261 -0.20 -4.00 -15.51
C ASP A 261 -1.48 -4.68 -16.05
N LYS A 262 -2.03 -4.22 -17.19
CA LYS A 262 -3.22 -4.83 -17.82
C LYS A 262 -3.02 -6.35 -18.01
N GLY A 263 -4.04 -7.12 -17.64
CA GLY A 263 -4.04 -8.57 -17.72
C GLY A 263 -3.41 -9.30 -16.52
N LYS A 264 -2.67 -8.59 -15.65
CA LYS A 264 -2.14 -9.19 -14.42
C LYS A 264 -3.27 -9.47 -13.43
N THR A 265 -3.10 -10.53 -12.65
CA THR A 265 -4.05 -10.99 -11.62
C THR A 265 -3.46 -10.83 -10.23
N GLY A 266 -4.32 -10.79 -9.22
CA GLY A 266 -3.92 -10.62 -7.84
C GLY A 266 -5.10 -10.59 -6.88
N ILE A 267 -4.83 -10.25 -5.62
CA ILE A 267 -5.84 -10.10 -4.56
C ILE A 267 -5.99 -8.62 -4.20
N LEU A 268 -7.24 -8.16 -4.10
CA LEU A 268 -7.52 -6.81 -3.59
C LEU A 268 -7.35 -6.78 -2.07
N LEU A 269 -6.33 -6.07 -1.58
CA LEU A 269 -6.03 -5.95 -0.16
C LEU A 269 -6.79 -4.81 0.53
N GLY A 270 -7.08 -3.73 -0.20
CA GLY A 270 -7.69 -2.54 0.37
C GLY A 270 -8.11 -1.54 -0.69
N VAL A 271 -8.94 -0.57 -0.29
CA VAL A 271 -9.38 0.54 -1.14
C VAL A 271 -9.08 1.84 -0.40
N GLU A 272 -8.21 2.67 -0.97
CA GLU A 272 -7.87 3.99 -0.46
C GLU A 272 -8.77 5.07 -1.09
N GLY A 273 -9.15 6.06 -0.27
CA GLY A 273 -9.87 7.26 -0.71
C GLY A 273 -11.30 7.35 -0.20
N ASP A 274 -11.86 8.56 -0.18
CA ASP A 274 -13.19 8.83 0.34
C ASP A 274 -14.30 8.16 -0.49
N GLU A 275 -15.28 7.56 0.20
CA GLU A 275 -16.47 6.97 -0.43
C GLU A 275 -17.26 7.98 -1.27
N VAL A 276 -17.24 9.25 -0.86
CA VAL A 276 -17.97 10.35 -1.50
C VAL A 276 -17.42 10.64 -2.89
N ALA A 277 -16.10 10.54 -3.07
CA ALA A 277 -15.43 10.83 -4.32
C ALA A 277 -15.06 9.52 -5.05
N LYS A 278 -16.08 8.76 -5.48
CA LYS A 278 -15.92 7.47 -6.19
C LYS A 278 -14.87 7.50 -7.32
N VAL A 279 -14.67 8.66 -7.95
CA VAL A 279 -13.72 8.89 -9.06
C VAL A 279 -12.24 8.79 -8.64
N LYS A 280 -11.92 9.06 -7.36
CA LYS A 280 -10.52 9.12 -6.87
C LYS A 280 -10.11 7.91 -6.04
N ARG A 281 -10.97 6.89 -5.91
CA ARG A 281 -10.65 5.67 -5.16
C ARG A 281 -9.50 4.92 -5.84
N LYS A 282 -8.56 4.44 -5.04
CA LYS A 282 -7.45 3.60 -5.49
C LYS A 282 -7.58 2.23 -4.83
N GLY A 283 -7.39 1.16 -5.58
CA GLY A 283 -7.28 -0.17 -5.00
C GLY A 283 -5.82 -0.55 -4.78
N VAL A 284 -5.55 -1.23 -3.67
CA VAL A 284 -4.27 -1.84 -3.36
C VAL A 284 -4.35 -3.31 -3.73
N VAL A 285 -3.62 -3.70 -4.77
CA VAL A 285 -3.64 -5.07 -5.32
C VAL A 285 -2.28 -5.72 -5.06
N LYS A 286 -2.30 -6.91 -4.47
CA LYS A 286 -1.13 -7.79 -4.35
C LYS A 286 -1.13 -8.74 -5.54
N LEU A 287 -0.15 -8.61 -6.42
CA LEU A 287 -0.10 -9.42 -7.65
C LEU A 287 0.24 -10.89 -7.32
N ASP A 288 -0.34 -11.81 -8.10
CA ASP A 288 -0.07 -13.25 -7.94
C ASP A 288 1.38 -13.60 -8.32
N THR A 289 1.92 -12.90 -9.32
CA THR A 289 3.30 -13.06 -9.78
C THR A 289 4.30 -12.64 -8.71
N LYS A 290 5.21 -13.56 -8.37
CA LYS A 290 6.35 -13.28 -7.50
C LYS A 290 7.53 -12.74 -8.32
N VAL A 291 8.20 -11.74 -7.77
CA VAL A 291 9.48 -11.23 -8.24
C VAL A 291 10.55 -11.69 -7.26
N GLY A 292 11.25 -12.78 -7.62
CA GLY A 292 12.07 -13.53 -6.67
C GLY A 292 11.20 -14.19 -5.61
N SER A 293 11.41 -13.85 -4.34
CA SER A 293 10.64 -14.36 -3.20
C SER A 293 9.44 -13.50 -2.76
N ILE A 294 9.25 -12.32 -3.37
CA ILE A 294 8.31 -11.30 -2.91
C ILE A 294 7.23 -11.05 -3.95
N ARG A 295 5.98 -10.88 -3.51
CA ARG A 295 4.89 -10.42 -4.38
C ARG A 295 4.82 -8.90 -4.41
N GLU A 296 4.75 -8.36 -5.62
CA GLU A 296 4.67 -6.92 -5.81
C GLU A 296 3.28 -6.39 -5.42
N LEU A 297 3.24 -5.23 -4.76
CA LEU A 297 2.01 -4.48 -4.55
C LEU A 297 1.87 -3.35 -5.57
N LYS A 298 0.65 -3.16 -6.05
CA LYS A 298 0.26 -2.07 -6.96
C LYS A 298 -0.86 -1.26 -6.34
N VAL A 299 -0.72 0.06 -6.42
CA VAL A 299 -1.78 1.01 -6.10
C VAL A 299 -2.31 1.56 -7.41
N VAL A 300 -3.51 1.16 -7.81
CA VAL A 300 -4.11 1.50 -9.11
C VAL A 300 -5.45 2.19 -8.93
N PRO A 301 -5.92 3.00 -9.89
CA PRO A 301 -7.29 3.50 -9.86
C PRO A 301 -8.29 2.35 -9.71
N TYR A 302 -9.24 2.48 -8.79
CA TYR A 302 -10.18 1.39 -8.49
C TYR A 302 -11.02 0.98 -9.71
N ALA A 303 -11.26 1.90 -10.64
CA ALA A 303 -11.92 1.63 -11.91
C ALA A 303 -11.15 0.69 -12.84
N PHE A 304 -9.85 0.44 -12.58
CA PHE A 304 -9.03 -0.47 -13.38
C PHE A 304 -9.11 -1.91 -12.88
N ILE A 305 -9.86 -2.16 -11.81
CA ILE A 305 -9.91 -3.45 -11.12
C ILE A 305 -11.26 -4.09 -11.39
N ALA A 306 -11.25 -5.35 -11.81
CA ALA A 306 -12.45 -6.16 -11.91
C ALA A 306 -12.28 -7.49 -11.20
N LYS A 307 -13.38 -8.06 -10.72
CA LYS A 307 -13.38 -9.39 -10.11
C LYS A 307 -13.10 -10.44 -11.18
N ARG A 308 -12.10 -11.29 -10.96
CA ARG A 308 -11.75 -12.39 -11.88
C ARG A 308 -12.87 -13.44 -11.87
N LYS A 309 -13.20 -14.01 -13.03
CA LYS A 309 -14.06 -15.20 -13.14
C LYS A 309 -13.17 -16.44 -13.31
N GLY A 310 -13.58 -17.56 -12.74
CA GLY A 310 -12.90 -18.85 -12.89
C GLY A 310 -12.50 -19.47 -11.56
N GLU A 311 -11.95 -20.67 -11.64
CA GLU A 311 -11.46 -21.41 -10.48
C GLU A 311 -10.28 -20.66 -9.86
N GLN A 312 -10.40 -20.41 -8.56
CA GLN A 312 -9.38 -19.74 -7.78
C GLN A 312 -8.34 -20.78 -7.40
N GLU A 313 -7.15 -20.70 -7.99
CA GLU A 313 -6.01 -21.36 -7.36
C GLU A 313 -5.86 -20.73 -5.97
N PRO A 314 -5.91 -21.53 -4.90
CA PRO A 314 -5.77 -21.00 -3.55
C PRO A 314 -4.42 -20.30 -3.47
N ASP A 315 -4.41 -19.10 -2.89
CA ASP A 315 -3.16 -18.40 -2.62
C ASP A 315 -2.18 -19.37 -1.95
N GLU A 316 -0.97 -19.54 -2.49
CA GLU A 316 0.03 -20.47 -1.95
C GLU A 316 0.21 -20.34 -0.42
N SER A 317 0.12 -19.12 0.14
CA SER A 317 0.21 -18.91 1.59
C SER A 317 -0.97 -19.55 2.33
N LEU A 318 -2.19 -19.39 1.82
CA LEU A 318 -3.40 -20.01 2.34
C LEU A 318 -3.39 -21.53 2.10
N ALA A 319 -2.88 -21.97 0.95
CA ALA A 319 -2.79 -23.38 0.59
C ALA A 319 -1.79 -24.14 1.48
N MET A 320 -0.65 -23.53 1.80
CA MET A 320 0.35 -24.09 2.71
C MET A 320 -0.20 -24.27 4.12
N LYS A 321 -0.86 -23.24 4.67
CA LYS A 321 -1.46 -23.31 6.02
C LYS A 321 -2.51 -24.42 6.13
N ARG A 322 -3.28 -24.64 5.06
CA ARG A 322 -4.34 -25.67 5.01
C ARG A 322 -3.84 -27.06 4.63
N GLY A 323 -2.53 -27.24 4.38
CA GLY A 323 -1.97 -28.53 3.97
C GLY A 323 -2.50 -29.03 2.63
N LEU A 324 -3.00 -28.14 1.77
CA LEU A 324 -3.69 -28.49 0.51
C LEU A 324 -2.72 -28.74 -0.66
N LEU A 325 -1.42 -28.50 -0.48
CA LEU A 325 -0.44 -28.73 -1.55
C LEU A 325 0.06 -30.19 -1.54
N PRO A 326 -0.22 -30.97 -2.60
CA PRO A 326 0.22 -32.35 -2.72
C PRO A 326 1.73 -32.38 -3.00
N GLY A 327 2.54 -32.48 -1.95
CA GLY A 327 4.01 -32.54 -2.09
C GLY A 327 4.80 -32.00 -0.91
N GLY A 328 4.15 -31.33 0.05
CA GLY A 328 4.77 -30.94 1.30
C GLY A 328 5.08 -32.18 2.15
N ARG A 329 6.22 -32.84 1.91
CA ARG A 329 6.83 -33.74 2.91
C ARG A 329 6.90 -32.94 4.21
N GLY A 330 6.06 -33.33 5.18
CA GLY A 330 5.88 -32.61 6.42
C GLY A 330 7.23 -32.23 7.02
N LEU A 331 7.57 -30.94 6.94
CA LEU A 331 8.62 -30.40 7.77
C LEU A 331 8.13 -30.59 9.22
N PRO A 332 8.85 -31.34 10.06
CA PRO A 332 8.41 -31.64 11.41
C PRO A 332 8.18 -30.31 12.12
N GLY A 333 6.96 -30.13 12.65
CA GLY A 333 6.39 -28.88 13.13
C GLY A 333 7.44 -27.87 13.58
N SER A 334 7.68 -26.87 12.73
CA SER A 334 8.40 -25.67 13.11
C SER A 334 7.54 -24.92 14.11
N LYS A 335 7.60 -25.35 15.38
CA LYS A 335 7.40 -24.43 16.49
C LYS A 335 8.35 -23.28 16.17
N MET A 336 7.81 -22.14 15.74
CA MET A 336 8.57 -20.90 15.69
C MET A 336 9.24 -20.79 17.06
N ARG A 337 10.55 -21.02 17.11
CA ARG A 337 11.29 -20.73 18.33
C ARG A 337 11.15 -19.22 18.50
N PRO A 338 10.72 -18.72 19.66
CA PRO A 338 10.71 -17.28 19.89
C PRO A 338 12.09 -16.74 19.50
N PHE A 339 12.10 -15.73 18.62
CA PHE A 339 13.33 -15.09 18.21
C PHE A 339 14.12 -14.74 19.47
N PRO A 340 15.36 -15.24 19.64
CA PRO A 340 16.20 -14.74 20.71
C PRO A 340 16.46 -13.27 20.40
N LEU A 341 15.79 -12.39 21.16
CA LEU A 341 16.16 -11.00 21.25
C LEU A 341 17.55 -10.99 21.88
N ASP A 342 18.58 -10.97 21.06
CA ASP A 342 19.94 -10.72 21.53
C ASP A 342 19.97 -9.27 22.04
N PRO A 343 20.15 -9.04 23.36
CA PRO A 343 20.16 -7.68 23.91
C PRO A 343 21.39 -6.85 23.50
N ARG A 344 22.24 -7.35 22.59
CA ARG A 344 23.48 -6.69 22.15
C ARG A 344 23.52 -6.26 20.68
N ALA A 345 22.40 -6.31 19.95
CA ALA A 345 22.34 -5.99 18.52
C ALA A 345 21.98 -4.54 18.18
#